data_AF-K0V952-F1
#
_entry.id   AF-K0V952-F1
#
_cell.length_a   1.000
_cell.length_b   1.000
_cell.length_c   1.000
_cell.angle_alpha   90.00
_cell.angle_beta   90.00
_cell.angle_gamma   90.00
#
_symmetry.space_group_name_H-M   'P 1'
#
loop_
_entity.id
_entity.type
_entity.pdbx_description
1 polymer ?
#
loop_
_entity_poly.entity_id
_entity_poly.type
_entity_poly.pdbx_seq_one_letter_code
_entity_poly.pdbx_strand_id
1 'polypeptide(L)'
;MILLVPSLIITLMYFMFQNAPHAPGQPTPFNNACLIMLGVFPLIVMFLITSITMQRERVSGTLERILTTPLRRFDLLAAYGTAFSIAAAAQATLACIVSFWFLGLHTEGSPVLVFLIAIINAVLGVGLGLLCSAFARTEFQAVQFMPMVIAPQLLLCGIIVPRAALPEWLQWISNVLPASYALEALQQVGAHPELTAVAARDIAIVVGFAALALCLAAATLRRRTP
;
A
#
# COMPACT_ATOMS: atom_id res chain seq x y z
N MET A 1 -9.27 8.97 12.07
CA MET A 1 -9.97 8.13 11.06
C MET A 1 -8.99 7.31 10.21
N ILE A 2 -7.95 7.91 9.63
CA ILE A 2 -6.95 7.26 8.77
C ILE A 2 -6.40 5.95 9.36
N LEU A 3 -6.05 5.96 10.65
CA LEU A 3 -5.51 4.79 11.37
C LEU A 3 -6.52 3.64 11.49
N LEU A 4 -7.82 3.95 11.59
CA LEU A 4 -8.86 2.98 11.97
C LEU A 4 -9.47 2.27 10.77
N VAL A 5 -9.44 2.88 9.58
CA VAL A 5 -10.13 2.34 8.39
C VAL A 5 -9.60 0.96 8.01
N PRO A 6 -8.28 0.72 7.85
CA PRO A 6 -7.79 -0.61 7.47
C PRO A 6 -8.13 -1.67 8.54
N SER A 7 -7.94 -1.34 9.82
CA SER A 7 -8.28 -2.25 10.91
C SER A 7 -9.77 -2.58 10.96
N LEU A 8 -10.65 -1.59 10.74
CA LEU A 8 -12.10 -1.80 10.79
C LEU A 8 -12.58 -2.68 9.64
N ILE A 9 -12.02 -2.50 8.44
CA ILE A 9 -12.34 -3.35 7.29
C ILE A 9 -11.88 -4.79 7.53
N ILE A 10 -10.67 -4.98 8.07
CA ILE A 10 -10.16 -6.33 8.39
C ILE A 10 -11.03 -6.98 9.47
N THR A 11 -11.42 -6.25 10.51
CA THR A 11 -12.34 -6.74 11.55
C THR A 11 -13.71 -7.11 10.97
N LEU A 12 -14.26 -6.32 10.05
CA LEU A 12 -15.50 -6.66 9.36
C LEU A 12 -15.33 -7.96 8.56
N MET A 13 -14.20 -8.12 7.89
CA MET A 13 -13.91 -9.34 7.13
C MET A 13 -13.74 -10.56 8.04
N TYR A 14 -13.14 -10.41 9.21
CA TYR A 14 -13.10 -11.47 10.22
C TYR A 14 -14.52 -11.98 10.54
N PHE A 15 -15.46 -11.08 10.81
CA PHE A 15 -16.86 -11.46 11.06
C PHE A 15 -17.54 -12.10 9.85
N MET A 16 -17.11 -11.76 8.63
CA MET A 16 -17.60 -12.41 7.41
C MET A 16 -17.11 -13.86 7.28
N PHE A 17 -15.87 -14.16 7.71
CA PHE A 17 -15.25 -15.48 7.55
C PHE A 17 -15.30 -16.37 8.79
N GLN A 18 -15.66 -15.85 9.97
CA GLN A 18 -15.64 -16.60 11.23
C GLN A 18 -16.47 -17.90 11.20
N ASN A 19 -17.55 -17.92 10.42
CA ASN A 19 -18.46 -19.07 10.28
C ASN A 19 -18.35 -19.74 8.90
N ALA A 20 -17.36 -19.37 8.09
CA ALA A 20 -17.20 -19.91 6.75
C ALA A 20 -16.78 -21.39 6.85
N PRO A 21 -17.49 -22.33 6.20
CA PRO A 21 -17.12 -23.73 6.21
C PRO A 21 -15.75 -23.92 5.54
N HIS A 22 -14.86 -24.65 6.21
CA HIS A 22 -13.54 -25.00 5.69
C HIS A 22 -13.23 -26.47 5.96
N ALA A 23 -12.44 -27.09 5.09
CA ALA A 23 -12.08 -28.49 5.24
C ALA A 23 -11.28 -28.71 6.56
N PRO A 24 -11.48 -29.83 7.27
CA PRO A 24 -10.69 -30.14 8.45
C PRO A 24 -9.19 -30.18 8.10
N GLY A 25 -8.37 -29.42 8.82
CA GLY A 25 -6.91 -29.36 8.61
C GLY A 25 -6.42 -28.35 7.56
N GLN A 26 -7.31 -27.61 6.88
CA GLN A 26 -6.89 -26.49 6.04
C GLN A 26 -6.83 -25.19 6.85
N PRO A 27 -5.91 -24.26 6.51
CA PRO A 27 -5.87 -22.93 7.12
C PRO A 27 -7.24 -22.26 7.01
N THR A 28 -7.62 -21.48 8.02
CA THR A 28 -8.89 -20.76 7.98
C THR A 28 -8.90 -19.85 6.74
N PRO A 29 -10.02 -19.75 6.00
CA PRO A 29 -10.14 -18.85 4.86
C PRO A 29 -9.81 -17.40 5.25
N PHE A 30 -10.03 -17.06 6.52
CA PHE A 30 -9.64 -15.80 7.13
C PHE A 30 -8.13 -15.53 7.03
N ASN A 31 -7.25 -16.49 7.34
CA ASN A 31 -5.80 -16.23 7.38
C ASN A 31 -5.26 -15.76 6.01
N ASN A 32 -5.61 -16.49 4.94
CA ASN A 32 -5.20 -16.14 3.58
C ASN A 32 -5.78 -14.80 3.13
N ALA A 33 -7.08 -14.59 3.38
CA ALA A 33 -7.75 -13.35 3.02
C ALA A 33 -7.20 -12.15 3.81
N CYS A 34 -6.92 -12.33 5.10
CA CYS A 34 -6.38 -11.29 5.98
C CYS A 34 -4.98 -10.85 5.53
N LEU A 35 -4.10 -11.77 5.12
CA LEU A 35 -2.80 -11.43 4.55
C LEU A 35 -2.93 -10.55 3.29
N ILE A 36 -3.81 -10.93 2.36
CA ILE A 36 -4.11 -10.11 1.17
C ILE A 36 -4.58 -8.71 1.58
N MET A 37 -5.49 -8.64 2.55
CA MET A 37 -6.05 -7.38 3.03
C MET A 37 -5.03 -6.48 3.71
N LEU A 38 -4.10 -7.05 4.49
CA LEU A 38 -3.00 -6.32 5.12
C LEU A 38 -2.07 -5.68 4.09
N GLY A 39 -1.90 -6.32 2.92
CA GLY A 39 -1.22 -5.70 1.78
C GLY A 39 -2.06 -4.61 1.14
N VAL A 40 -3.31 -4.89 0.81
CA VAL A 40 -4.12 -4.06 -0.10
C VAL A 40 -4.70 -2.81 0.56
N PHE A 41 -5.34 -2.92 1.73
CA PHE A 41 -6.11 -1.81 2.30
C PHE A 41 -5.25 -0.63 2.74
N PRO A 42 -4.15 -0.82 3.50
CA PRO A 42 -3.28 0.30 3.86
C PRO A 42 -2.73 1.04 2.64
N LEU A 43 -2.39 0.31 1.57
CA LEU A 43 -1.94 0.89 0.30
C LEU A 43 -3.01 1.77 -0.33
N ILE A 44 -4.24 1.27 -0.45
CA ILE A 44 -5.38 2.01 -1.04
C ILE A 44 -5.69 3.27 -0.22
N VAL A 45 -5.80 3.11 1.10
CA VAL A 45 -6.15 4.19 2.01
C VAL A 45 -5.10 5.29 1.93
N MET A 46 -3.81 4.94 1.99
CA MET A 46 -2.75 5.95 1.88
C MET A 46 -2.64 6.55 0.49
N PHE A 47 -2.82 5.78 -0.58
CA PHE A 47 -2.90 6.34 -1.94
C PHE A 47 -3.94 7.45 -2.03
N LEU A 48 -5.15 7.19 -1.54
CA LEU A 48 -6.25 8.14 -1.64
C LEU A 48 -6.01 9.37 -0.76
N ILE A 49 -5.62 9.15 0.49
CA ILE A 49 -5.37 10.23 1.45
C ILE A 49 -4.26 11.14 0.94
N THR A 50 -3.11 10.59 0.53
CA THR A 50 -2.00 11.43 0.10
C THR A 50 -2.31 12.13 -1.20
N SER A 51 -2.99 11.46 -2.14
CA SER A 51 -3.37 12.08 -3.41
C SER A 51 -4.34 13.25 -3.21
N ILE A 52 -5.38 13.10 -2.40
CA ILE A 52 -6.38 14.15 -2.12
C ILE A 52 -5.76 15.27 -1.29
N THR A 53 -5.08 14.91 -0.19
CA THR A 53 -4.53 15.91 0.74
C THR A 53 -3.50 16.78 0.04
N MET A 54 -2.59 16.18 -0.73
CA MET A 54 -1.58 16.95 -1.44
C MET A 54 -2.18 17.79 -2.57
N GLN A 55 -3.20 17.28 -3.27
CA GLN A 55 -3.92 18.08 -4.26
C GLN A 55 -4.63 19.27 -3.60
N ARG A 56 -5.25 19.09 -2.42
CA ARG A 56 -5.88 20.17 -1.66
C ARG A 56 -4.87 21.23 -1.23
N GLU A 57 -3.74 20.83 -0.66
CA GLU A 57 -2.67 21.74 -0.22
C GLU A 57 -2.06 22.56 -1.36
N ARG A 58 -2.01 21.98 -2.57
CA ARG A 58 -1.56 22.68 -3.78
C ARG A 58 -2.58 23.72 -4.24
N VAL A 59 -3.87 23.41 -4.15
CA VAL A 59 -4.95 24.30 -4.62
C VAL A 59 -5.29 25.39 -3.59
N SER A 60 -5.17 25.12 -2.30
CA SER A 60 -5.42 26.09 -1.23
C SER A 60 -4.37 27.21 -1.16
N GLY A 61 -3.24 27.07 -1.87
CA GLY A 61 -2.13 28.04 -1.83
C GLY A 61 -1.28 27.97 -0.56
N THR A 62 -1.56 27.04 0.37
CA THR A 62 -0.68 26.80 1.55
C THR A 62 0.74 26.51 1.10
N LEU A 63 0.87 25.69 0.06
CA LEU A 63 2.16 25.31 -0.51
C LEU A 63 2.91 26.55 -1.03
N GLU A 64 2.22 27.49 -1.66
CA GLU A 64 2.81 28.75 -2.15
C GLU A 64 3.25 29.64 -1.00
N ARG A 65 2.47 29.71 0.09
CA ARG A 65 2.79 30.49 1.28
C ARG A 65 3.97 29.94 2.07
N ILE A 66 4.21 28.63 2.04
CA ILE A 66 5.42 28.04 2.65
C ILE A 66 6.63 28.23 1.73
N LEU A 67 6.46 28.20 0.40
CA LEU A 67 7.53 28.43 -0.57
C LEU A 67 8.06 29.87 -0.61
N THR A 68 7.44 30.82 0.08
CA THR A 68 7.99 32.17 0.30
C THR A 68 8.95 32.24 1.50
N THR A 69 9.02 31.20 2.33
CA THR A 69 10.05 31.05 3.37
C THR A 69 11.36 30.49 2.77
N PRO A 70 12.53 30.65 3.42
CA PRO A 70 13.82 30.18 2.89
C PRO A 70 13.99 28.65 2.88
N LEU A 71 12.89 27.89 2.97
CA LEU A 71 12.89 26.43 2.91
C LEU A 71 13.10 25.93 1.47
N ARG A 72 13.99 24.95 1.30
CA ARG A 72 14.19 24.32 -0.01
C ARG A 72 12.99 23.41 -0.32
N ARG A 73 12.57 23.38 -1.59
CA ARG A 73 11.40 22.62 -2.06
C ARG A 73 11.48 21.14 -1.74
N PHE A 74 12.68 20.58 -1.85
CA PHE A 74 12.96 19.19 -1.51
C PHE A 74 12.74 18.89 -0.04
N ASP A 75 13.04 19.84 0.86
CA ASP A 75 12.85 19.66 2.31
C ASP A 75 11.36 19.60 2.66
N LEU A 76 10.53 20.40 1.97
CA LEU A 76 9.08 20.39 2.18
C LEU A 76 8.44 19.10 1.66
N LEU A 77 8.78 18.69 0.43
CA LEU A 77 8.30 17.43 -0.14
C LEU A 77 8.77 16.21 0.65
N ALA A 78 10.03 16.21 1.10
CA ALA A 78 10.56 15.19 1.98
C ALA A 78 9.83 15.19 3.34
N ALA A 79 9.50 16.36 3.89
CA ALA A 79 8.73 16.45 5.13
C ALA A 79 7.32 15.88 4.99
N TYR A 80 6.56 16.23 3.94
CA TYR A 80 5.23 15.67 3.69
C TYR A 80 5.30 14.16 3.39
N GLY A 81 6.23 13.74 2.54
CA GLY A 81 6.45 12.33 2.24
C GLY A 81 6.77 11.51 3.49
N THR A 82 7.63 12.05 4.36
CA THR A 82 7.99 11.43 5.64
C THR A 82 6.80 11.41 6.60
N ALA A 83 6.08 12.52 6.75
CA ALA A 83 4.90 12.60 7.63
C ALA A 83 3.81 11.60 7.21
N PHE A 84 3.51 11.51 5.92
CA PHE A 84 2.58 10.51 5.41
C PHE A 84 3.11 9.09 5.57
N SER A 85 4.41 8.87 5.37
CA SER A 85 5.02 7.54 5.57
C SER A 85 4.96 7.08 7.02
N ILE A 86 5.12 8.00 7.99
CA ILE A 86 4.91 7.71 9.42
C ILE A 86 3.45 7.34 9.68
N ALA A 87 2.50 8.07 9.11
CA ALA A 87 1.08 7.75 9.23
C ALA A 87 0.72 6.40 8.56
N ALA A 88 1.37 6.07 7.43
CA ALA A 88 1.25 4.79 6.75
C ALA A 88 1.79 3.65 7.61
N ALA A 89 2.97 3.84 8.21
CA ALA A 89 3.57 2.86 9.11
C ALA A 89 2.69 2.64 10.34
N ALA A 90 2.20 3.70 10.96
CA ALA A 90 1.33 3.62 12.13
C ALA A 90 0.02 2.88 11.84
N GLN A 91 -0.65 3.15 10.71
CA GLN A 91 -1.91 2.47 10.39
C GLN A 91 -1.69 1.00 10.01
N ALA A 92 -0.62 0.69 9.26
CA ALA A 92 -0.32 -0.68 8.86
C ALA A 92 0.05 -1.51 10.10
N THR A 93 0.87 -0.94 10.99
CA THR A 93 1.19 -1.55 12.29
C THR A 93 -0.07 -1.81 13.10
N LEU A 94 -0.97 -0.83 13.21
CA LEU A 94 -2.23 -1.02 13.94
C LEU A 94 -3.09 -2.13 13.32
N ALA A 95 -3.20 -2.16 11.99
CA ALA A 95 -3.93 -3.20 11.26
C ALA A 95 -3.34 -4.60 11.53
N CYS A 96 -2.01 -4.72 11.52
CA CYS A 96 -1.34 -5.97 11.84
C CYS A 96 -1.53 -6.36 13.32
N ILE A 97 -1.43 -5.43 14.26
CA ILE A 97 -1.69 -5.70 15.69
C ILE A 97 -3.10 -6.23 15.88
N VAL A 98 -4.11 -5.57 15.29
CA VAL A 98 -5.50 -6.02 15.35
C VAL A 98 -5.64 -7.43 14.77
N SER A 99 -5.01 -7.69 13.62
CA SER A 99 -5.08 -8.99 12.95
C SER A 99 -4.48 -10.13 13.77
N PHE A 100 -3.26 -9.97 14.27
CA PHE A 100 -2.54 -11.02 15.01
C PHE A 100 -3.04 -11.19 16.45
N TRP A 101 -3.28 -10.11 17.18
CA TRP A 101 -3.61 -10.19 18.61
C TRP A 101 -5.11 -10.24 18.91
N PHE A 102 -5.97 -9.66 18.07
CA PHE A 102 -7.41 -9.59 18.35
C PHE A 102 -8.24 -10.52 17.45
N LEU A 103 -7.77 -10.79 16.23
CA LEU A 103 -8.51 -11.60 15.24
C LEU A 103 -7.91 -13.01 15.05
N GLY A 104 -6.84 -13.34 15.77
CA GLY A 104 -6.24 -14.67 15.75
C GLY A 104 -5.57 -15.05 14.43
N LEU A 105 -5.09 -14.08 13.65
CA LEU A 105 -4.31 -14.34 12.44
C LEU A 105 -3.09 -15.21 12.78
N HIS A 106 -2.96 -16.34 12.10
CA HIS A 106 -1.81 -17.22 12.21
C HIS A 106 -1.06 -17.28 10.88
N THR A 107 0.26 -17.19 10.96
CA THR A 107 1.19 -17.30 9.83
C THR A 107 2.29 -18.29 10.21
N GLU A 108 2.74 -19.10 9.24
CA GLU A 108 3.87 -20.01 9.46
C GLU A 108 5.15 -19.22 9.73
N GLY A 109 5.38 -18.14 8.98
CA GLY A 109 6.52 -17.25 9.13
C GLY A 109 6.36 -16.20 10.23
N SER A 110 7.46 -15.47 10.46
CA SER A 110 7.51 -14.44 11.50
C SER A 110 6.49 -13.31 11.28
N PRO A 111 5.65 -12.97 12.28
CA PRO A 111 4.74 -11.83 12.21
C PRO A 111 5.45 -10.51 11.91
N VAL A 112 6.71 -10.35 12.34
CA VAL A 112 7.50 -9.14 12.09
C VAL A 112 7.72 -8.88 10.60
N LEU A 113 7.88 -9.95 9.79
CA LEU A 113 8.02 -9.81 8.34
C LEU A 113 6.71 -9.33 7.71
N VAL A 114 5.56 -9.80 8.21
CA VAL A 114 4.24 -9.32 7.76
C VAL A 114 4.06 -7.84 8.06
N PHE A 115 4.44 -7.40 9.27
CA PHE A 115 4.43 -5.98 9.63
C PHE A 115 5.30 -5.16 8.69
N LEU A 116 6.54 -5.61 8.43
CA LEU A 116 7.48 -4.93 7.56
C LEU A 116 6.92 -4.79 6.14
N ILE A 117 6.41 -5.87 5.55
CA ILE A 117 5.83 -5.85 4.20
C ILE A 117 4.61 -4.93 4.14
N ALA A 118 3.70 -5.02 5.11
CA ALA A 118 2.50 -4.17 5.17
C ALA A 118 2.86 -2.68 5.29
N ILE A 119 3.85 -2.33 6.11
CA ILE A 119 4.34 -0.95 6.25
C ILE A 119 4.95 -0.45 4.94
N ILE A 120 5.86 -1.23 4.35
CA ILE A 120 6.51 -0.86 3.07
C ILE A 120 5.46 -0.67 1.99
N ASN A 121 4.46 -1.55 1.91
CA ASN A 121 3.40 -1.45 0.92
C ASN A 121 2.45 -0.26 1.17
N ALA A 122 2.21 0.11 2.43
CA ALA A 122 1.48 1.33 2.77
C ALA A 122 2.27 2.59 2.35
N VAL A 123 3.59 2.59 2.54
CA VAL A 123 4.50 3.66 2.08
C VAL A 123 4.58 3.74 0.55
N LEU A 124 4.52 2.60 -0.14
CA LEU A 124 4.33 2.59 -1.60
C LEU A 124 3.03 3.31 -1.99
N GLY A 125 1.93 3.05 -1.28
CA GLY A 125 0.66 3.77 -1.45
C GLY A 125 0.84 5.29 -1.29
N VAL A 126 1.62 5.72 -0.29
CA VAL A 126 2.00 7.14 -0.12
C VAL A 126 2.69 7.68 -1.36
N GLY A 127 3.73 7.01 -1.85
CA GLY A 127 4.51 7.44 -3.00
C GLY A 127 3.66 7.54 -4.28
N LEU A 128 2.84 6.52 -4.56
CA LEU A 128 1.93 6.51 -5.70
C LEU A 128 0.88 7.61 -5.61
N GLY A 129 0.28 7.82 -4.43
CA GLY A 129 -0.72 8.88 -4.24
C GLY A 129 -0.12 10.28 -4.37
N LEU A 130 1.08 10.51 -3.82
CA LEU A 130 1.79 11.77 -4.01
C LEU A 130 2.15 12.01 -5.48
N LEU A 131 2.59 10.98 -6.21
CA LEU A 131 2.88 11.06 -7.64
C LEU A 131 1.62 11.41 -8.44
N CYS A 132 0.50 10.73 -8.18
CA CYS A 132 -0.78 11.03 -8.84
C CYS A 132 -1.30 12.43 -8.51
N SER A 133 -1.07 12.91 -7.29
CA SER A 133 -1.46 14.27 -6.88
C SER A 133 -0.84 15.35 -7.77
N ALA A 134 0.32 15.09 -8.38
CA ALA A 134 1.01 16.01 -9.28
C ALA A 134 0.16 16.33 -10.53
N PHE A 135 -0.59 15.33 -11.01
CA PHE A 135 -1.38 15.39 -12.24
C PHE A 135 -2.86 15.73 -12.00
N ALA A 136 -3.35 15.56 -10.77
CA ALA A 136 -4.73 15.88 -10.40
C ALA A 136 -4.97 17.39 -10.33
N ARG A 137 -6.07 17.84 -10.94
CA ARG A 137 -6.55 19.24 -10.91
C ARG A 137 -7.61 19.44 -9.83
N THR A 138 -8.36 18.40 -9.47
CA THR A 138 -9.41 18.43 -8.45
C THR A 138 -9.32 17.21 -7.52
N GLU A 139 -9.89 17.30 -6.32
CA GLU A 139 -9.99 16.16 -5.39
C GLU A 139 -10.73 14.99 -6.03
N PHE A 140 -11.78 15.28 -6.80
CA PHE A 140 -12.53 14.27 -7.53
C PHE A 140 -11.67 13.55 -8.59
N GLN A 141 -10.81 14.29 -9.30
CA GLN A 141 -9.88 13.67 -10.25
C GLN A 141 -8.83 12.81 -9.53
N ALA A 142 -8.37 13.22 -8.34
CA ALA A 142 -7.47 12.40 -7.51
C ALA A 142 -8.12 11.05 -7.14
N VAL A 143 -9.41 11.06 -6.78
CA VAL A 143 -10.19 9.83 -6.53
C VAL A 143 -10.28 8.97 -7.80
N GLN A 144 -10.48 9.58 -8.97
CA GLN A 144 -10.55 8.85 -10.25
C GLN A 144 -9.24 8.21 -10.69
N PHE A 145 -8.07 8.69 -10.21
CA PHE A 145 -6.81 8.00 -10.46
C PHE A 145 -6.69 6.68 -9.70
N MET A 146 -7.43 6.50 -8.59
CA MET A 146 -7.41 5.25 -7.83
C MET A 146 -7.75 4.04 -8.70
N PRO A 147 -8.91 3.93 -9.37
CA PRO A 147 -9.18 2.77 -10.21
C PRO A 147 -8.18 2.63 -11.35
N MET A 148 -7.64 3.73 -11.90
CA MET A 148 -6.65 3.67 -12.98
C MET A 148 -5.30 3.06 -12.53
N VAL A 149 -4.85 3.36 -11.32
CA VAL A 149 -3.52 2.93 -10.81
C VAL A 149 -3.62 1.69 -9.94
N ILE A 150 -4.62 1.61 -9.08
CA ILE A 150 -4.81 0.52 -8.12
C ILE A 150 -5.51 -0.68 -8.75
N ALA A 151 -6.55 -0.51 -9.58
CA ALA A 151 -7.30 -1.67 -10.07
C ALA A 151 -6.44 -2.65 -10.90
N PRO A 152 -5.58 -2.21 -11.84
CA PRO A 152 -4.69 -3.12 -12.56
C PRO A 152 -3.78 -3.91 -11.62
N GLN A 153 -3.30 -3.26 -10.55
CA GLN A 153 -2.48 -3.89 -9.53
C GLN A 153 -3.23 -5.00 -8.81
N LEU A 154 -4.47 -4.77 -8.37
CA LEU A 154 -5.26 -5.77 -7.66
C LEU A 154 -5.72 -6.93 -8.54
N LEU A 155 -5.98 -6.67 -9.82
CA LEU A 155 -6.40 -7.69 -10.77
C LEU A 155 -5.24 -8.60 -11.19
N LEU A 156 -4.02 -8.05 -11.30
CA LEU A 156 -2.86 -8.74 -11.86
C LEU A 156 -1.82 -9.18 -10.82
N CYS A 157 -2.01 -8.87 -9.53
CA CYS A 157 -1.07 -9.28 -8.47
C CYS A 157 -1.18 -10.76 -8.06
N GLY A 158 -2.19 -11.50 -8.54
CA GLY A 158 -2.33 -12.92 -8.24
C GLY A 158 -3.47 -13.28 -7.26
N ILE A 159 -4.31 -12.31 -6.85
CA ILE A 159 -5.43 -12.56 -5.91
C ILE A 159 -6.50 -13.45 -6.54
N ILE A 160 -6.90 -13.15 -7.78
CA ILE A 160 -8.01 -13.83 -8.47
C ILE A 160 -7.49 -15.00 -9.31
N VAL A 161 -6.44 -14.74 -10.10
CA VAL A 161 -5.80 -15.73 -10.97
C VAL A 161 -4.31 -15.73 -10.64
N PRO A 162 -3.70 -16.89 -10.34
CA PRO A 162 -2.26 -16.98 -10.09
C PRO A 162 -1.45 -16.36 -11.24
N ARG A 163 -0.39 -15.61 -10.91
CA ARG A 163 0.41 -14.88 -11.92
C ARG A 163 0.97 -15.79 -13.02
N ALA A 164 1.34 -17.03 -12.67
CA ALA A 164 1.85 -18.03 -13.61
C ALA A 164 0.80 -18.55 -14.61
N ALA A 165 -0.49 -18.35 -14.33
CA ALA A 165 -1.59 -18.73 -15.21
C ALA A 165 -2.06 -17.56 -16.10
N LEU A 166 -1.47 -16.37 -15.97
CA LEU A 166 -1.77 -15.25 -16.84
C LEU A 166 -1.17 -15.47 -18.24
N PRO A 167 -1.85 -15.03 -19.31
CA PRO A 167 -1.24 -14.90 -20.62
C PRO A 167 0.06 -14.08 -20.56
N GLU A 168 1.05 -14.40 -21.40
CA GLU A 168 2.39 -13.79 -21.35
C GLU A 168 2.34 -12.26 -21.31
N TRP A 169 1.50 -11.63 -22.15
CA TRP A 169 1.38 -10.17 -22.21
C TRP A 169 0.83 -9.54 -20.90
N LEU A 170 -0.07 -10.22 -20.19
CA LEU A 170 -0.55 -9.78 -18.87
C LEU A 170 0.49 -10.03 -17.79
N GLN A 171 1.28 -11.10 -17.90
CA GLN A 171 2.37 -11.38 -16.99
C GLN A 171 3.45 -10.28 -17.06
N TRP A 172 3.79 -9.80 -18.26
CA TRP A 172 4.67 -8.64 -18.44
C TRP A 172 4.17 -7.40 -17.71
N ILE A 173 2.87 -7.10 -17.80
CA ILE A 173 2.27 -5.98 -17.08
C ILE A 173 2.36 -6.22 -15.57
N SER A 174 1.96 -7.40 -15.09
CA SER A 174 2.03 -7.79 -13.68
C SER A 174 3.43 -7.62 -13.08
N ASN A 175 4.48 -7.88 -13.85
CA ASN A 175 5.88 -7.74 -13.44
C ASN A 175 6.32 -6.29 -13.22
N VAL A 176 5.60 -5.30 -13.74
CA VAL A 176 5.87 -3.87 -13.52
C VAL A 176 5.06 -3.33 -12.34
N LEU A 177 4.11 -4.10 -11.82
CA LEU A 177 3.21 -3.69 -10.75
C LEU A 177 3.80 -4.04 -9.37
N PRO A 178 4.10 -3.05 -8.52
CA PRO A 178 4.75 -3.31 -7.24
C PRO A 178 3.87 -4.10 -6.25
N ALA A 179 2.55 -3.94 -6.31
CA ALA A 179 1.63 -4.70 -5.47
C ALA A 179 1.70 -6.22 -5.71
N SER A 180 2.10 -6.66 -6.90
CA SER A 180 2.32 -8.08 -7.22
C SER A 180 3.37 -8.70 -6.31
N TYR A 181 4.51 -8.01 -6.16
CA TYR A 181 5.62 -8.46 -5.33
C TYR A 181 5.28 -8.37 -3.84
N ALA A 182 4.57 -7.32 -3.42
CA ALA A 182 4.15 -7.19 -2.01
C ALA A 182 3.22 -8.33 -1.60
N LEU A 183 2.29 -8.72 -2.47
CA LEU A 183 1.38 -9.82 -2.19
C LEU A 183 2.12 -11.17 -2.21
N GLU A 184 2.98 -11.40 -3.19
CA GLU A 184 3.78 -12.63 -3.28
C GLU A 184 4.65 -12.80 -2.03
N ALA A 185 5.29 -11.73 -1.54
CA ALA A 185 6.04 -11.74 -0.28
C ALA A 185 5.16 -12.09 0.94
N LEU A 186 3.95 -11.51 1.04
CA LEU A 186 3.01 -11.83 2.12
C LEU A 186 2.55 -13.29 2.09
N GLN A 187 2.28 -13.82 0.91
CA GLN A 187 1.90 -15.24 0.74
C GLN A 187 3.07 -16.17 1.08
N GLN A 188 4.30 -15.83 0.67
CA GLN A 188 5.49 -16.60 0.99
C GLN A 188 5.75 -16.67 2.49
N VAL A 189 5.69 -15.53 3.19
CA VAL A 189 5.84 -15.45 4.65
C VAL A 189 4.66 -16.12 5.39
N GLY A 190 3.46 -16.03 4.83
CA GLY A 190 2.28 -16.69 5.39
C GLY A 190 2.38 -18.21 5.38
N ALA A 191 3.00 -18.77 4.33
CA ALA A 191 3.03 -20.22 4.06
C ALA A 191 4.35 -20.92 4.47
N HIS A 192 5.43 -20.18 4.71
CA HIS A 192 6.74 -20.76 5.05
C HIS A 192 7.27 -20.19 6.37
N PRO A 193 7.86 -21.03 7.24
CA PRO A 193 8.41 -20.58 8.53
C PRO A 193 9.67 -19.71 8.37
N GLU A 194 10.48 -20.00 7.35
CA GLU A 194 11.72 -19.28 7.07
C GLU A 194 11.53 -18.22 5.97
N LEU A 195 12.36 -17.18 6.01
CA LEU A 195 12.39 -16.16 4.97
C LEU A 195 12.92 -16.78 3.67
N THR A 196 12.03 -16.98 2.71
CA THR A 196 12.40 -17.52 1.39
C THR A 196 13.17 -16.47 0.57
N ALA A 197 14.04 -16.95 -0.32
CA ALA A 197 14.76 -16.07 -1.25
C ALA A 197 13.80 -15.26 -2.14
N VAL A 198 12.63 -15.83 -2.46
CA VAL A 198 11.56 -15.15 -3.20
C VAL A 198 11.00 -14.00 -2.38
N ALA A 199 10.62 -14.24 -1.11
CA ALA A 199 10.13 -13.19 -0.23
C ALA A 199 11.15 -12.06 -0.04
N ALA A 200 12.43 -12.39 0.17
CA ALA A 200 13.49 -11.40 0.34
C ALA A 200 13.68 -10.54 -0.93
N ARG A 201 13.69 -11.17 -2.11
CA ARG A 201 13.76 -10.48 -3.40
C ARG A 201 12.57 -9.54 -3.57
N ASP A 202 11.37 -10.04 -3.31
CA ASP A 202 10.14 -9.29 -3.55
C ASP A 202 10.01 -8.11 -2.58
N ILE A 203 10.40 -8.28 -1.30
CA ILE A 203 10.54 -7.17 -0.35
C ILE A 203 11.49 -6.10 -0.90
N ALA A 204 12.68 -6.49 -1.38
CA ALA A 204 13.65 -5.54 -1.92
C ALA A 204 13.11 -4.79 -3.15
N ILE A 205 12.37 -5.48 -4.03
CA ILE A 205 11.71 -4.87 -5.18
C ILE A 205 10.68 -3.83 -4.73
N VAL A 206 9.80 -4.18 -3.79
CA VAL A 206 8.77 -3.24 -3.29
C VAL A 206 9.40 -2.03 -2.62
N VAL A 207 10.48 -2.21 -1.84
CA VAL A 207 11.25 -1.09 -1.26
C VAL A 207 11.79 -0.18 -2.37
N GLY A 208 12.37 -0.77 -3.42
CA GLY A 208 12.85 -0.03 -4.59
C GLY A 208 11.75 0.79 -5.26
N PHE A 209 10.57 0.20 -5.47
CA PHE A 209 9.41 0.90 -6.02
C PHE A 209 8.87 2.00 -5.10
N ALA A 210 8.81 1.77 -3.79
CA ALA A 210 8.36 2.77 -2.82
C ALA A 210 9.31 3.98 -2.83
N ALA A 211 10.62 3.74 -2.79
CA ALA A 211 11.64 4.79 -2.89
C ALA A 211 11.54 5.54 -4.23
N LEU A 212 11.45 4.80 -5.35
CA LEU A 212 11.30 5.38 -6.68
C LEU A 212 10.05 6.25 -6.78
N ALA A 213 8.89 5.77 -6.31
CA ALA A 213 7.64 6.52 -6.34
C ALA A 213 7.71 7.81 -5.52
N LEU A 214 8.31 7.77 -4.33
CA LEU A 214 8.55 8.95 -3.50
C LEU A 214 9.50 9.94 -4.17
N CYS A 215 10.60 9.47 -4.76
CA CYS A 215 11.55 10.32 -5.49
C CYS A 215 10.91 10.96 -6.73
N LEU A 216 10.14 10.19 -7.51
CA LEU A 216 9.41 10.72 -8.67
C LEU A 216 8.32 11.71 -8.27
N ALA A 217 7.60 11.45 -7.17
CA ALA A 217 6.63 12.40 -6.63
C ALA A 217 7.31 13.73 -6.24
N ALA A 218 8.47 13.66 -5.58
CA ALA A 218 9.26 14.84 -5.25
C ALA A 218 9.76 15.60 -6.50
N ALA A 219 10.14 14.88 -7.56
CA ALA A 219 10.61 15.49 -8.81
C ALA A 219 9.48 16.13 -9.66
N THR A 220 8.28 15.56 -9.62
CA THR A 220 7.14 15.96 -10.46
C THR A 220 6.37 17.17 -9.93
N LEU A 221 6.44 17.47 -8.62
CA LEU A 221 5.91 18.71 -8.06
C LEU A 221 6.77 19.92 -8.47
N ARG A 222 6.61 20.37 -9.71
CA ARG A 222 7.18 21.63 -10.23
C ARG A 222 6.25 22.81 -9.94
N ARG A 223 6.87 23.97 -9.67
CA ARG A 223 6.20 25.27 -9.48
C ARG A 223 5.21 25.53 -10.62
N ARG A 224 3.97 25.85 -10.30
CA ARG A 224 3.22 26.84 -11.09
C ARG A 224 3.67 28.20 -10.57
N THR A 225 4.64 28.81 -11.25
CA THR A 225 4.74 30.27 -11.17
C THR A 225 3.63 30.84 -12.05
N PRO A 226 2.91 31.87 -11.59
CA PRO A 226 2.01 32.63 -12.46
C PRO A 226 2.75 33.22 -13.66
#